data_AF-A0A1T0CN22-F1
#
_entry.id   AF-A0A1T0CN22-F1
#
_cell.length_a   1.000
_cell.length_b   1.000
_cell.length_c   1.000
_cell.angle_alpha   90.00
_cell.angle_beta   90.00
_cell.angle_gamma   90.00
#
_symmetry.space_group_name_H-M   'P 1'
#
loop_
_entity.id
_entity.type
_entity.pdbx_description
1 polymer ?
#
loop_
_entity_poly.entity_id
_entity_poly.type
_entity_poly.pdbx_seq_one_letter_code
_entity_poly.pdbx_strand_id
1 'polypeptide(L)'
;MNTILIGLGLFALPLTLWAQPNSYFKSNTAYVASVSDIDIDAAIDSLIASSATTNTKKTNCSPKDPISYTQDEFESIMNDANLGNSFAQNELGFYYQSHGENHQAATWYKKSAEQENPSAQNNLAYLYEYGCGVRQDLKQSRRLYTLSAKNGNAVAQLNLGNFILAYDARNKANVAIAKEWYGKACDNGNQRGCDEYRNLNR
;
A
#
# COMPACT_ATOMS: atom_id res chain seq x y z
N MET A 1 62.91 2.13 33.11
CA MET A 1 63.47 0.78 33.38
C MET A 1 62.32 -0.19 33.62
N ASN A 2 61.90 -0.95 32.60
CA ASN A 2 61.93 -2.42 32.58
C ASN A 2 61.25 -2.88 31.28
N THR A 3 62.02 -3.65 30.52
CA THR A 3 61.75 -4.13 29.17
C THR A 3 61.68 -5.64 29.24
N ILE A 4 60.62 -6.27 28.73
CA ILE A 4 60.65 -7.69 28.32
C ILE A 4 59.85 -7.82 27.01
N LEU A 5 60.58 -7.96 25.89
CA LEU A 5 60.18 -8.64 24.65
C LEU A 5 60.18 -10.16 24.91
N ILE A 6 59.39 -11.00 24.21
CA ILE A 6 59.66 -11.76 22.96
C ILE A 6 58.44 -12.73 22.87
N GLY A 7 57.83 -13.15 21.75
CA GLY A 7 58.24 -13.15 20.36
C GLY A 7 57.12 -13.68 19.44
N LEU A 8 57.40 -13.54 18.15
CA LEU A 8 56.56 -13.75 16.98
C LEU A 8 56.44 -15.24 16.59
N GLY A 9 55.32 -15.57 15.95
CA GLY A 9 55.13 -16.80 15.19
C GLY A 9 54.01 -16.67 14.15
N LEU A 10 54.33 -16.11 12.98
CA LEU A 10 53.56 -16.26 11.73
C LEU A 10 53.65 -17.71 11.23
N PHE A 11 52.58 -18.27 10.64
CA PHE A 11 52.59 -19.17 9.47
C PHE A 11 51.11 -19.50 9.13
N ALA A 12 50.51 -18.83 8.14
CA ALA A 12 50.32 -19.27 6.75
C ALA A 12 49.01 -20.07 6.51
N LEU A 13 48.13 -19.47 5.70
CA LEU A 13 46.93 -20.08 5.10
C LEU A 13 47.31 -21.11 4.03
N PRO A 14 46.36 -22.01 3.68
CA PRO A 14 45.87 -21.97 2.30
C PRO A 14 44.34 -22.12 2.17
N LEU A 15 43.80 -21.42 1.16
CA LEU A 15 42.51 -21.68 0.52
C LEU A 15 42.52 -23.07 -0.13
N THR A 16 41.45 -23.86 0.06
CA THR A 16 40.83 -24.60 -1.06
C THR A 16 39.32 -24.71 -0.88
N LEU A 17 38.67 -24.33 -1.97
CA LEU A 17 37.27 -24.50 -2.37
C LEU A 17 36.95 -26.00 -2.59
N TRP A 18 35.73 -26.45 -2.31
CA TRP A 18 34.84 -27.27 -3.17
C TRP A 18 33.66 -27.85 -2.37
N ALA A 19 32.54 -28.01 -3.07
CA ALA A 19 31.21 -28.33 -2.58
C ALA A 19 30.98 -29.82 -2.22
N GLN A 20 29.98 -30.05 -1.34
CA GLN A 20 28.94 -31.11 -1.24
C GLN A 20 29.17 -32.45 -2.01
N PRO A 21 28.79 -33.65 -1.45
CA PRO A 21 27.36 -33.94 -1.26
C PRO A 21 26.94 -34.81 -0.06
N ASN A 22 25.63 -34.69 0.21
CA ASN A 22 24.75 -35.58 0.97
C ASN A 22 25.12 -37.07 0.90
N SER A 23 25.27 -37.68 2.08
CA SER A 23 25.28 -39.13 2.25
C SER A 23 23.85 -39.65 2.44
N TYR A 24 23.32 -40.32 1.41
CA TYR A 24 22.26 -41.32 1.56
C TYR A 24 22.85 -42.73 1.41
N PHE A 25 22.17 -43.69 2.05
CA PHE A 25 22.29 -45.16 1.99
C PHE A 25 23.03 -45.88 3.12
N LYS A 26 22.24 -46.45 4.05
CA LYS A 26 22.34 -47.88 4.38
C LYS A 26 21.09 -48.58 3.85
N SER A 27 21.30 -49.53 2.95
CA SER A 27 20.32 -50.51 2.50
C SER A 27 20.10 -51.58 3.59
N ASN A 28 18.87 -52.06 3.75
CA ASN A 28 18.57 -53.47 3.49
C ASN A 28 17.06 -53.78 3.44
N THR A 29 16.76 -54.81 2.64
CA THR A 29 15.58 -55.70 2.61
C THR A 29 14.21 -55.16 2.18
N ALA A 30 13.93 -55.39 0.90
CA ALA A 30 12.72 -56.01 0.34
C ALA A 30 11.46 -56.10 1.23
N TYR A 31 10.40 -55.35 0.86
CA TYR A 31 9.02 -55.85 0.93
C TYR A 31 8.07 -54.96 0.09
N VAL A 32 7.41 -55.61 -0.88
CA VAL A 32 6.14 -55.32 -1.61
C VAL A 32 5.54 -53.90 -1.63
N ALA A 33 5.18 -53.50 -2.86
CA ALA A 33 4.38 -52.33 -3.19
C ALA A 33 3.08 -52.24 -2.37
N SER A 34 2.95 -51.14 -1.62
CA SER A 34 1.68 -50.63 -1.12
C SER A 34 1.71 -49.11 -1.15
N VAL A 35 0.65 -48.54 -1.72
CA VAL A 35 0.26 -47.12 -1.86
C VAL A 35 1.11 -46.13 -1.05
N SER A 36 2.20 -45.60 -1.60
CA SER A 36 2.97 -44.53 -0.95
C SER A 36 3.79 -43.60 -1.85
N ASP A 37 3.60 -43.59 -3.18
CA ASP A 37 4.26 -42.63 -4.07
C ASP A 37 3.43 -41.35 -4.29
N ILE A 38 2.58 -40.97 -3.34
CA ILE A 38 2.25 -39.55 -3.22
C ILE A 38 3.46 -38.96 -2.51
N ASP A 39 4.33 -38.34 -3.29
CA ASP A 39 5.37 -37.47 -2.79
C ASP A 39 4.67 -36.35 -2.00
N ILE A 40 4.50 -36.58 -0.68
CA ILE A 40 3.75 -35.69 0.20
C ILE A 40 4.42 -34.32 0.18
N ASP A 41 5.74 -34.25 -0.03
CA ASP A 41 6.47 -33.00 -0.14
C ASP A 41 6.11 -32.25 -1.43
N ALA A 42 6.03 -32.95 -2.58
CA ALA A 42 5.55 -32.34 -3.83
C ALA A 42 4.05 -31.96 -3.79
N ALA A 43 3.23 -32.74 -3.07
CA ALA A 43 1.82 -32.44 -2.85
C ALA A 43 1.63 -31.25 -1.89
N ILE A 44 2.48 -31.13 -0.86
CA ILE A 44 2.53 -29.98 0.05
C ILE A 44 3.02 -28.74 -0.71
N ASP A 45 4.03 -28.84 -1.56
CA ASP A 45 4.51 -27.72 -2.38
C ASP A 45 3.43 -27.26 -3.37
N SER A 46 2.66 -28.18 -3.96
CA SER A 46 1.49 -27.89 -4.80
C SER A 46 0.30 -27.30 -4.02
N LEU A 47 0.08 -27.75 -2.78
CA LEU A 47 -0.92 -27.18 -1.85
C LEU A 47 -0.51 -25.80 -1.34
N ILE A 48 0.77 -25.55 -1.09
CA ILE A 48 1.32 -24.23 -0.76
C ILE A 48 1.23 -23.32 -1.99
N ALA A 49 1.50 -23.82 -3.20
CA ALA A 49 1.35 -23.05 -4.43
C ALA A 49 -0.12 -22.72 -4.78
N SER A 50 -1.06 -23.61 -4.47
CA SER A 50 -2.51 -23.38 -4.71
C SER A 50 -3.20 -22.59 -3.59
N SER A 51 -2.70 -22.66 -2.35
CA SER A 51 -3.10 -21.77 -1.25
C SER A 51 -2.40 -20.40 -1.27
N ALA A 52 -1.31 -20.29 -2.04
CA ALA A 52 -0.76 -19.02 -2.51
C ALA A 52 -1.56 -18.41 -3.67
N THR A 53 -2.84 -18.79 -3.82
CA THR A 53 -3.85 -17.95 -4.49
C THR A 53 -4.09 -16.70 -3.66
N THR A 54 -3.10 -15.80 -3.75
CA THR A 54 -3.28 -14.37 -3.76
C THR A 54 -4.25 -13.86 -2.70
N ASN A 55 -3.79 -13.85 -1.45
CA ASN A 55 -3.97 -12.61 -0.71
C ASN A 55 -3.12 -11.55 -1.41
N THR A 56 -3.58 -11.09 -2.58
CA THR A 56 -3.12 -9.85 -3.18
C THR A 56 -3.57 -8.76 -2.24
N LYS A 57 -2.76 -8.57 -1.19
CA LYS A 57 -2.42 -7.23 -0.73
C LYS A 57 -1.75 -6.54 -1.92
N LYS A 58 -2.53 -6.23 -2.96
CA LYS A 58 -2.30 -5.15 -3.90
C LYS A 58 -2.60 -3.89 -3.06
N THR A 59 -1.80 -3.68 -2.02
CA THR A 59 -0.83 -2.60 -1.95
C THR A 59 -1.59 -1.28 -1.99
N ASN A 60 -2.29 -0.97 -0.90
CA ASN A 60 -2.98 0.32 -0.73
C ASN A 60 -1.99 1.53 -0.72
N CYS A 61 -0.70 1.29 -0.93
CA CYS A 61 0.33 2.30 -1.16
C CYS A 61 1.06 2.11 -2.50
N SER A 62 0.53 1.29 -3.41
CA SER A 62 1.09 1.17 -4.75
C SER A 62 1.01 2.52 -5.46
N PRO A 63 2.03 2.85 -6.27
CA PRO A 63 1.95 3.99 -7.14
C PRO A 63 0.68 3.91 -7.98
N LYS A 64 -0.03 5.04 -8.09
CA LYS A 64 -1.08 5.21 -9.09
C LYS A 64 -0.44 5.14 -10.48
N ASP A 65 -1.23 4.86 -11.51
CA ASP A 65 -0.74 4.85 -12.88
C ASP A 65 0.06 6.15 -13.15
N PRO A 66 1.34 6.04 -13.56
CA PRO A 66 2.20 7.20 -13.75
C PRO A 66 1.58 8.20 -14.71
N ILE A 67 1.42 9.44 -14.26
CA ILE A 67 1.16 10.55 -15.19
C ILE A 67 2.52 11.00 -15.72
N SER A 68 2.65 10.98 -17.05
CA SER A 68 3.79 11.56 -17.74
C SER A 68 3.50 13.02 -18.06
N TYR A 69 4.30 13.93 -17.52
CA TYR A 69 4.35 15.32 -17.94
C TYR A 69 5.57 15.51 -18.85
N THR A 70 5.48 16.43 -19.79
CA THR A 70 6.66 17.00 -20.42
C THR A 70 7.46 17.81 -19.39
N GLN A 71 8.73 18.06 -19.68
CA GLN A 71 9.60 18.86 -18.80
C GLN A 71 8.99 20.25 -18.52
N ASP A 72 8.55 20.94 -19.58
CA ASP A 72 7.98 22.28 -19.49
C ASP A 72 6.67 22.30 -18.67
N GLU A 73 5.80 21.30 -18.84
CA GLU A 73 4.57 21.16 -18.06
C GLU A 73 4.89 20.96 -16.57
N PHE A 74 5.85 20.08 -16.25
CA PHE A 74 6.24 19.82 -14.88
C PHE A 74 6.85 21.07 -14.21
N GLU A 75 7.68 21.82 -14.93
CA GLU A 75 8.25 23.08 -14.45
C GLU A 75 7.16 24.12 -14.20
N SER A 76 6.17 24.23 -15.10
CA SER A 76 5.02 25.13 -14.90
C SER A 76 4.23 24.76 -13.64
N ILE A 77 3.89 23.48 -13.46
CA ILE A 77 3.17 22.99 -12.26
C ILE A 77 3.98 23.29 -11.00
N MET A 78 5.30 23.08 -11.04
CA MET A 78 6.17 23.35 -9.89
C MET A 78 6.19 24.84 -9.54
N ASN A 79 6.30 25.71 -10.53
CA ASN A 79 6.26 27.16 -10.33
C ASN A 79 4.94 27.61 -9.69
N ASP A 80 3.80 27.16 -10.23
CA ASP A 80 2.48 27.51 -9.68
C ASP A 80 2.26 26.95 -8.27
N ALA A 81 2.71 25.72 -8.02
CA ALA A 81 2.62 25.10 -6.70
C ALA A 81 3.45 25.88 -5.65
N ASN A 82 4.63 26.36 -6.05
CA ASN A 82 5.51 27.21 -5.23
C ASN A 82 4.90 28.59 -4.97
N LEU A 83 4.15 29.14 -5.93
CA LEU A 83 3.38 30.38 -5.76
C LEU A 83 2.12 30.22 -4.90
N GLY A 84 1.82 29.00 -4.47
CA GLY A 84 0.71 28.71 -3.56
C GLY A 84 -0.56 28.22 -4.23
N ASN A 85 -0.59 28.02 -5.55
CA ASN A 85 -1.80 27.54 -6.24
C ASN A 85 -2.20 26.15 -5.72
N SER A 86 -3.39 26.04 -5.12
CA SER A 86 -3.85 24.79 -4.50
C SER A 86 -4.08 23.66 -5.50
N PHE A 87 -4.48 23.97 -6.73
CA PHE A 87 -4.65 22.97 -7.79
C PHE A 87 -3.30 22.41 -8.22
N ALA A 88 -2.32 23.28 -8.50
CA ALA A 88 -0.97 22.87 -8.86
C ALA A 88 -0.30 22.07 -7.72
N GLN A 89 -0.50 22.46 -6.46
CA GLN A 89 -0.02 21.67 -5.31
C GLN A 89 -0.67 20.28 -5.24
N ASN A 90 -1.97 20.16 -5.54
CA ASN A 90 -2.60 18.85 -5.62
C ASN A 90 -2.05 18.00 -6.78
N GLU A 91 -1.85 18.61 -7.95
CA GLU A 91 -1.29 17.92 -9.13
C GLU A 91 0.14 17.45 -8.87
N LEU A 92 0.97 18.30 -8.29
CA LEU A 92 2.33 17.94 -7.90
C LEU A 92 2.33 16.81 -6.85
N GLY A 93 1.40 16.83 -5.90
CA GLY A 93 1.20 15.72 -4.97
C GLY A 93 0.83 14.41 -5.68
N PHE A 94 -0.03 14.47 -6.70
CA PHE A 94 -0.39 13.32 -7.52
C PHE A 94 0.80 12.79 -8.31
N TYR A 95 1.58 13.67 -8.94
CA TYR A 95 2.79 13.30 -9.66
C TYR A 95 3.70 12.45 -8.78
N TYR A 96 4.09 12.95 -7.60
CA TYR A 96 4.96 12.21 -6.69
C TYR A 96 4.35 10.88 -6.24
N GLN A 97 3.04 10.84 -5.95
CA GLN A 97 2.38 9.59 -5.57
C GLN A 97 2.47 8.53 -6.69
N SER A 98 2.29 8.95 -7.94
CA SER A 98 2.36 8.06 -9.11
C SER A 98 3.78 7.55 -9.42
N HIS A 99 4.81 8.22 -8.88
CA HIS A 99 6.21 7.80 -8.94
C HIS A 99 6.66 7.04 -7.67
N GLY A 100 5.74 6.76 -6.73
CA GLY A 100 6.03 6.07 -5.48
C GLY A 100 6.62 6.95 -4.38
N GLU A 101 6.76 8.25 -4.63
CA GLU A 101 7.32 9.27 -3.72
C GLU A 101 6.25 9.78 -2.72
N ASN A 102 5.66 8.85 -1.97
CA ASN A 102 4.50 9.14 -1.10
C ASN A 102 4.76 10.22 -0.03
N HIS A 103 6.00 10.37 0.45
CA HIS A 103 6.35 11.40 1.44
C HIS A 103 6.27 12.83 0.83
N GLN A 104 6.76 13.00 -0.40
CA GLN A 104 6.62 14.26 -1.13
C GLN A 104 5.15 14.50 -1.50
N ALA A 105 4.44 13.46 -1.93
CA ALA A 105 3.01 13.55 -2.20
C ALA A 105 2.23 14.08 -0.99
N ALA A 106 2.47 13.52 0.20
CA ALA A 106 1.82 13.95 1.43
C ALA A 106 2.12 15.43 1.76
N THR A 107 3.35 15.87 1.52
CA THR A 107 3.76 17.26 1.76
C THR A 107 2.96 18.23 0.88
N TRP A 108 2.82 17.93 -0.41
CA TRP A 108 2.09 18.77 -1.36
C TRP A 108 0.58 18.70 -1.16
N TYR A 109 0.03 17.51 -0.93
CA TYR A 109 -1.38 17.38 -0.58
C TYR A 109 -1.74 18.10 0.71
N LYS A 110 -0.85 18.13 1.71
CA LYS A 110 -1.08 18.90 2.94
C LYS A 110 -1.21 20.40 2.66
N LYS A 111 -0.28 20.98 1.90
CA LYS A 111 -0.34 22.41 1.50
C LYS A 111 -1.64 22.74 0.76
N SER A 112 -2.05 21.88 -0.17
CA SER A 112 -3.29 22.07 -0.94
C SER A 112 -4.55 21.87 -0.08
N ALA A 113 -4.56 20.87 0.80
CA ALA A 113 -5.68 20.56 1.68
C ALA A 113 -5.92 21.64 2.75
N GLU A 114 -4.86 22.32 3.21
CA GLU A 114 -4.93 23.49 4.10
C GLU A 114 -5.62 24.69 3.42
N GLN A 115 -5.63 24.74 2.08
CA GLN A 115 -6.37 25.70 1.27
C GLN A 115 -7.76 25.20 0.87
N GLU A 116 -8.29 24.21 1.60
CA GLU A 116 -9.62 23.63 1.42
C GLU A 116 -9.85 22.92 0.07
N ASN A 117 -8.79 22.60 -0.67
CA ASN A 117 -8.91 21.84 -1.92
C ASN A 117 -9.49 20.43 -1.63
N PRO A 118 -10.70 20.09 -2.12
CA PRO A 118 -11.35 18.83 -1.76
C PRO A 118 -10.59 17.62 -2.30
N SER A 119 -10.01 17.71 -3.50
CA SER A 119 -9.24 16.62 -4.10
C SER A 119 -7.99 16.30 -3.28
N ALA A 120 -7.27 17.32 -2.82
CA ALA A 120 -6.11 17.14 -1.96
C ALA A 120 -6.48 16.60 -0.58
N GLN A 121 -7.58 17.06 0.02
CA GLN A 121 -8.09 16.52 1.28
C GLN A 121 -8.39 15.02 1.16
N ASN A 122 -9.04 14.59 0.08
CA ASN A 122 -9.28 13.17 -0.20
C ASN A 122 -7.97 12.38 -0.38
N ASN A 123 -7.04 12.91 -1.17
CA ASN A 123 -5.77 12.22 -1.43
C ASN A 123 -4.93 12.10 -0.15
N LEU A 124 -4.86 13.15 0.67
CA LEU A 124 -4.17 13.12 1.95
C LEU A 124 -4.85 12.17 2.95
N ALA A 125 -6.19 12.12 2.96
CA ALA A 125 -6.94 11.18 3.78
C ALA A 125 -6.59 9.72 3.46
N TYR A 126 -6.43 9.41 2.17
CA TYR A 126 -5.99 8.09 1.70
C TYR A 126 -4.58 7.74 2.20
N LEU A 127 -3.64 8.69 2.12
CA LEU A 127 -2.27 8.47 2.64
C LEU A 127 -2.28 8.20 4.16
N TYR A 128 -3.10 8.92 4.92
CA TYR A 128 -3.27 8.66 6.36
C TYR A 128 -4.00 7.35 6.66
N GLU A 129 -4.96 6.95 5.82
CA GLU A 129 -5.71 5.70 5.99
C GLU A 129 -4.79 4.49 5.90
N TYR A 130 -3.86 4.51 4.95
CA TYR A 130 -3.01 3.36 4.65
C TYR A 130 -1.56 3.52 5.12
N GLY A 131 -1.20 4.67 5.68
CA GLY A 131 0.16 4.94 6.15
C GLY A 131 1.18 5.07 5.00
N CYS A 132 0.76 5.61 3.86
CA CYS A 132 1.61 5.72 2.68
C CYS A 132 2.42 7.02 2.74
N GLY A 133 3.72 6.93 3.02
CA GLY A 133 4.61 8.09 3.14
C GLY A 133 4.34 8.96 4.38
N VAL A 134 3.36 8.59 5.20
CA VAL A 134 3.03 9.19 6.50
C VAL A 134 2.71 8.09 7.51
N ARG A 135 2.81 8.38 8.81
CA ARG A 135 2.29 7.45 9.82
C ARG A 135 0.77 7.32 9.66
N GLN A 136 0.27 6.09 9.69
CA GLN A 136 -1.18 5.83 9.66
C GLN A 136 -1.89 6.59 10.78
N ASP A 137 -2.97 7.28 10.43
CA ASP A 137 -3.81 8.03 11.37
C ASP A 137 -5.26 8.02 10.88
N LEU A 138 -6.03 7.04 11.36
CA LEU A 138 -7.43 6.86 10.99
C LEU A 138 -8.31 8.04 11.42
N LYS A 139 -7.96 8.74 12.51
CA LYS A 139 -8.71 9.91 12.97
C LYS A 139 -8.53 11.08 12.00
N GLN A 140 -7.29 11.33 11.60
CA GLN A 140 -6.98 12.38 10.62
C GLN A 140 -7.54 12.04 9.24
N SER A 141 -7.44 10.77 8.82
CA SER A 141 -8.04 10.27 7.58
C SER A 141 -9.55 10.51 7.54
N ARG A 142 -10.27 10.05 8.56
CA ARG A 142 -11.73 10.25 8.68
C ARG A 142 -12.11 11.72 8.58
N ARG A 143 -11.38 12.60 9.29
CA ARG A 143 -11.62 14.04 9.29
C ARG A 143 -11.49 14.62 7.87
N LEU A 144 -10.39 14.30 7.19
CA LEU A 144 -10.11 14.82 5.85
C LEU A 144 -11.09 14.29 4.80
N TYR A 145 -11.44 13.00 4.83
CA TYR A 145 -12.50 12.47 3.97
C TYR A 145 -13.84 13.19 4.23
N THR A 146 -14.17 13.44 5.50
CA THR A 146 -15.41 14.16 5.86
C THR A 146 -15.42 15.59 5.32
N LEU A 147 -14.31 16.33 5.41
CA LEU A 147 -14.21 17.68 4.86
C LEU A 147 -14.39 17.67 3.33
N SER A 148 -13.64 16.79 2.64
CA SER A 148 -13.71 16.68 1.19
C SER A 148 -15.10 16.27 0.70
N ALA A 149 -15.72 15.30 1.36
CA ALA A 149 -17.06 14.79 1.03
C ALA A 149 -18.16 15.85 1.23
N LYS A 150 -18.04 16.67 2.28
CA LYS A 150 -18.95 17.81 2.53
C LYS A 150 -18.83 18.89 1.46
N ASN A 151 -17.64 19.09 0.89
CA ASN A 151 -17.40 20.00 -0.22
C ASN A 151 -17.75 19.41 -1.59
N GLY A 152 -18.52 18.31 -1.64
CA GLY A 152 -19.07 17.77 -2.88
C GLY A 152 -18.13 16.86 -3.68
N ASN A 153 -16.95 16.51 -3.15
CA ASN A 153 -16.06 15.60 -3.85
C ASN A 153 -16.65 14.18 -3.90
N ALA A 154 -17.12 13.75 -5.07
CA ALA A 154 -17.81 12.47 -5.24
C ALA A 154 -16.93 11.26 -4.90
N VAL A 155 -15.63 11.33 -5.16
CA VAL A 155 -14.66 10.27 -4.80
C VAL A 155 -14.50 10.19 -3.29
N ALA A 156 -14.43 11.33 -2.60
CA ALA A 156 -14.35 11.37 -1.14
C ALA A 156 -15.64 10.90 -0.46
N GLN A 157 -16.81 11.19 -1.05
CA GLN A 157 -18.09 10.68 -0.57
C GLN A 157 -18.11 9.14 -0.62
N LEU A 158 -17.67 8.55 -1.74
CA LEU A 158 -17.48 7.10 -1.84
C LEU A 158 -16.47 6.57 -0.81
N ASN A 159 -15.30 7.20 -0.69
CA ASN A 159 -14.25 6.77 0.22
C ASN A 159 -14.65 6.89 1.69
N LEU A 160 -15.42 7.91 2.06
CA LEU A 160 -15.95 8.07 3.41
C LEU A 160 -16.96 6.97 3.75
N GLY A 161 -17.84 6.60 2.81
CA GLY A 161 -18.73 5.46 2.98
C GLY A 161 -17.95 4.17 3.23
N ASN A 162 -16.92 3.92 2.41
CA ASN A 162 -16.03 2.76 2.58
C ASN A 162 -15.31 2.79 3.93
N PHE A 163 -14.78 3.94 4.32
CA PHE A 163 -14.10 4.14 5.59
C PHE A 163 -15.02 3.80 6.77
N ILE A 164 -16.26 4.29 6.76
CA ILE A 164 -17.23 4.03 7.83
C ILE A 164 -17.52 2.52 7.95
N LEU A 165 -17.71 1.82 6.84
CA LEU A 165 -17.97 0.38 6.86
C LEU A 165 -16.74 -0.46 7.23
N ALA A 166 -15.53 0.05 6.97
CA ALA A 166 -14.27 -0.64 7.24
C ALA A 166 -13.80 -0.45 8.69
N TYR A 167 -13.87 0.78 9.22
CA TYR A 167 -13.21 1.14 10.49
C TYR A 167 -14.15 1.51 11.63
N ASP A 168 -15.41 1.86 11.36
CA ASP A 168 -16.38 2.10 12.44
C ASP A 168 -17.10 0.82 12.85
N ALA A 169 -17.79 0.88 13.99
CA ALA A 169 -18.68 -0.18 14.42
C ALA A 169 -19.73 -0.48 13.34
N ARG A 170 -19.78 -1.72 12.85
CA ARG A 170 -20.81 -2.18 11.91
C ARG A 170 -22.15 -2.34 12.60
N ASN A 171 -22.82 -1.22 12.83
CA ASN A 171 -24.18 -1.15 13.34
C ASN A 171 -25.11 -0.54 12.28
N LYS A 172 -26.42 -0.67 12.49
CA LYS A 172 -27.43 -0.16 11.55
C LYS A 172 -27.28 1.34 11.27
N ALA A 173 -26.85 2.13 12.27
CA ALA A 173 -26.67 3.57 12.11
C ALA A 173 -25.51 3.89 11.16
N ASN A 174 -24.34 3.28 11.33
CA ASN A 174 -23.19 3.50 10.46
C ASN A 174 -23.40 2.98 9.04
N VAL A 175 -24.14 1.88 8.87
CA VAL A 175 -24.57 1.41 7.55
C VAL A 175 -25.47 2.45 6.87
N ALA A 176 -26.41 3.06 7.59
CA ALA A 176 -27.26 4.12 7.06
C ALA A 176 -26.45 5.37 6.67
N ILE A 177 -25.47 5.78 7.49
CA ILE A 177 -24.58 6.91 7.18
C ILE A 177 -23.74 6.62 5.93
N ALA A 178 -23.12 5.44 5.82
CA ALA A 178 -22.35 5.06 4.65
C ALA A 178 -23.21 5.06 3.38
N LYS A 179 -24.43 4.52 3.47
CA LYS A 179 -25.42 4.55 2.39
C LYS A 179 -25.77 5.98 1.96
N GLU A 180 -25.97 6.91 2.90
CA GLU A 180 -26.22 8.32 2.57
C GLU A 180 -25.06 8.89 1.74
N TRP A 181 -23.82 8.64 2.14
CA TRP A 181 -22.64 9.11 1.39
C TRP A 181 -22.51 8.47 0.01
N TYR A 182 -22.83 7.19 -0.14
CA TYR A 182 -22.89 6.54 -1.47
C TYR A 182 -23.97 7.15 -2.37
N GLY A 183 -25.13 7.51 -1.80
CA GLY A 183 -26.17 8.25 -2.52
C GLY A 183 -25.65 9.59 -3.04
N LYS A 184 -25.00 10.39 -2.18
CA LYS A 184 -24.40 11.68 -2.60
C LYS A 184 -23.31 11.49 -3.66
N ALA A 185 -22.48 10.46 -3.52
CA ALA A 185 -21.47 10.14 -4.52
C ALA A 185 -22.13 9.82 -5.87
N CYS A 186 -23.23 9.05 -5.86
CA CYS A 186 -24.02 8.74 -7.05
C CYS A 186 -24.63 10.00 -7.69
N ASP A 187 -25.26 10.85 -6.89
CA ASP A 187 -25.86 12.11 -7.37
C ASP A 187 -24.82 13.04 -8.01
N ASN A 188 -23.57 12.98 -7.52
CA ASN A 188 -22.42 13.70 -8.09
C ASN A 188 -21.69 12.91 -9.19
N GLY A 189 -22.33 11.90 -9.79
CA GLY A 189 -21.84 11.19 -10.97
C GLY A 189 -20.84 10.06 -10.71
N ASN A 190 -20.58 9.67 -9.46
CA ASN A 190 -19.71 8.53 -9.16
C ASN A 190 -20.48 7.20 -9.31
N GLN A 191 -20.24 6.48 -10.40
CA GLN A 191 -20.90 5.21 -10.68
C GLN A 191 -20.72 4.16 -9.57
N ARG A 192 -19.52 4.06 -8.99
CA ARG A 192 -19.27 3.13 -7.87
C ARG A 192 -20.11 3.49 -6.65
N GLY A 193 -20.31 4.78 -6.40
CA GLY A 193 -21.25 5.26 -5.39
C GLY A 193 -22.68 4.77 -5.65
N CYS A 194 -23.15 4.84 -6.90
CA CYS A 194 -24.45 4.31 -7.28
C CYS A 194 -24.55 2.80 -7.05
N ASP A 195 -23.51 2.05 -7.37
CA ASP A 195 -23.49 0.59 -7.23
C ASP A 195 -23.52 0.18 -5.75
N GLU A 196 -22.68 0.80 -4.91
CA GLU A 196 -22.69 0.54 -3.46
C GLU A 196 -24.00 0.96 -2.79
N TYR A 197 -24.58 2.08 -3.23
CA TYR A 197 -25.90 2.51 -2.77
C TYR A 197 -26.97 1.44 -3.08
N ARG A 198 -26.95 0.86 -4.29
CA ARG A 198 -27.88 -0.22 -4.67
C ARG A 198 -27.62 -1.50 -3.90
N ASN A 199 -26.36 -1.86 -3.64
CA ASN A 199 -26.00 -3.06 -2.90
C ASN A 199 -26.54 -3.03 -1.47
N LEU A 200 -26.53 -1.87 -0.80
CA LEU A 200 -27.12 -1.69 0.53
C LEU A 200 -28.65 -1.59 0.55
N ASN A 201 -29.32 -1.73 -0.60
CA ASN A 201 -30.78 -1.77 -0.76
C ASN A 201 -31.32 -3.18 -1.08
N ARG A 202 -30.44 -4.14 -1.34
CA ARG A 202 -30.80 -5.54 -1.61
C ARG A 202 -30.92 -6.32 -0.31
#